data_AF-A0A7C9AN59-F1
#
_entry.id   AF-A0A7C9AN59-F1
#
_cell.length_a   1.000
_cell.length_b   1.000
_cell.length_c   1.000
_cell.angle_alpha   90.00
_cell.angle_beta   90.00
_cell.angle_gamma   90.00
#
_symmetry.space_group_name_H-M   'P 1'
#
loop_
_entity.id
_entity.type
_entity.pdbx_description
1 polymer ?
#
loop_
_entity_poly.entity_id
_entity_poly.type
_entity_poly.pdbx_seq_one_letter_code
_entity_poly.pdbx_strand_id
1 'polypeptide(L)'
;LIEEIVFKMVIGKGKEEDKRYDLKGVVEEAVILAGAFNLADFVPYLAPLDLQGLTRRMKDLSKRTDEILEDILDDHLREEDFRQHKDILGATLAQMKNPNNEFFSSFDRDNVKAIMLDLFVGGIGTSLVAIVWALAA
;
A
#
# COMPACT_ATOMS: atom_id res chain seq x y z
N LEU A 1 3.68 16.52 3.62
CA LEU A 1 2.40 16.81 4.29
C LEU A 1 1.38 15.69 4.08
N ILE A 2 0.93 15.42 2.84
CA ILE A 2 -0.04 14.34 2.58
C ILE A 2 0.48 12.97 3.02
N GLU A 3 1.72 12.64 2.66
CA GLU A 3 2.35 11.38 3.09
C GLU A 3 2.37 11.23 4.61
N GLU A 4 2.71 12.29 5.34
CA GLU A 4 2.70 12.29 6.82
C GLU A 4 1.30 12.00 7.38
N ILE A 5 0.27 12.61 6.80
CA ILE A 5 -1.12 12.41 7.22
C ILE A 5 -1.55 10.96 6.97
N VAL A 6 -1.26 10.43 5.78
CA VAL A 6 -1.62 9.05 5.41
C VAL A 6 -0.88 8.05 6.30
N PHE A 7 0.41 8.23 6.53
CA PHE A 7 1.18 7.39 7.45
C PHE A 7 0.58 7.38 8.85
N LYS A 8 0.37 8.56 9.43
CA LYS A 8 -0.17 8.66 10.78
C LYS A 8 -1.57 8.06 10.91
N MET A 9 -2.38 8.15 9.86
CA MET A 9 -3.72 7.56 9.81
C MET A 9 -3.70 6.04 9.68
N VAL A 10 -2.83 5.50 8.83
CA VAL A 10 -2.81 4.07 8.50
C VAL A 10 -2.05 3.26 9.57
N ILE A 11 -0.93 3.77 10.07
CA ILE A 11 -0.01 3.02 10.95
C ILE A 11 0.26 3.70 12.29
N GLY A 12 -0.39 4.83 12.58
CA GLY A 12 -0.26 5.52 13.87
C GLY A 12 1.06 6.29 14.08
N LYS A 13 2.07 6.06 13.23
CA LYS A 13 3.42 6.64 13.31
C LYS A 13 3.64 7.77 12.31
N GLY A 14 4.47 8.74 12.68
CA GLY A 14 4.89 9.82 11.78
C GLY A 14 5.92 9.33 10.76
N LYS A 15 5.96 9.89 9.55
CA LYS A 15 6.94 9.50 8.52
C LYS A 15 8.38 9.81 8.96
N GLU A 16 8.58 10.85 9.76
CA GLU A 16 9.91 11.18 10.29
C GLU A 16 10.43 10.17 11.32
N GLU A 17 9.54 9.44 11.98
CA GLU A 17 9.88 8.37 12.94
C GLU A 17 10.27 7.08 12.20
N ASP A 18 9.82 6.91 10.95
CA ASP A 18 10.08 5.71 10.15
C ASP A 18 10.61 6.02 8.75
N LYS A 19 11.84 6.55 8.69
CA LYS A 19 12.59 6.77 7.44
C LYS A 19 13.11 5.48 6.79
N ARG A 20 12.75 4.30 7.32
CA ARG A 20 13.23 3.00 6.84
C ARG A 20 12.76 2.70 5.42
N TYR A 21 11.62 3.26 5.01
CA TYR A 21 10.94 2.88 3.76
C TYR A 21 10.67 4.07 2.83
N ASP A 22 10.98 3.91 1.55
CA ASP A 22 10.58 4.86 0.50
C ASP A 22 9.17 4.54 -0.03
N LEU A 23 8.16 4.66 0.83
CA LEU A 23 6.77 4.40 0.43
C LEU A 23 6.28 5.38 -0.64
N LYS A 24 6.83 6.60 -0.69
CA LYS A 24 6.50 7.56 -1.74
C LYS A 24 6.95 7.05 -3.10
N GLY A 25 8.23 6.68 -3.24
CA GLY A 25 8.77 6.16 -4.48
C GLY A 25 8.07 4.86 -4.91
N VAL A 26 7.72 4.00 -3.96
CA VAL A 26 6.92 2.80 -4.22
C VAL A 26 5.53 3.14 -4.75
N VAL A 27 4.82 4.09 -4.15
CA VAL A 27 3.49 4.51 -4.61
C VAL A 27 3.57 5.20 -5.98
N GLU A 28 4.55 6.07 -6.20
CA GLU A 28 4.77 6.72 -7.50
C GLU A 28 5.06 5.68 -8.59
N GLU A 29 5.95 4.71 -8.34
CA GLU A 29 6.22 3.64 -9.29
C GLU A 29 4.99 2.75 -9.52
N ALA A 30 4.21 2.45 -8.48
CA ALA A 30 2.96 1.68 -8.60
C ALA A 30 1.95 2.35 -9.53
N VAL A 31 1.71 3.66 -9.32
CA VAL A 31 0.77 4.43 -10.15
C VAL A 31 1.26 4.51 -11.60
N ILE A 32 2.57 4.71 -11.81
CA ILE A 32 3.16 4.74 -13.16
C ILE A 32 2.99 3.40 -13.86
N LEU A 33 3.33 2.28 -13.20
CA LEU A 33 3.24 0.96 -13.81
C LEU A 33 1.79 0.52 -14.02
N ALA A 34 0.88 0.84 -13.10
CA ALA A 34 -0.54 0.53 -13.24
C ALA A 34 -1.22 1.33 -14.37
N GLY A 35 -0.76 2.56 -14.63
CA GLY A 35 -1.26 3.41 -15.71
C GLY A 35 -0.50 3.27 -17.04
N ALA A 36 0.58 2.49 -17.08
CA ALA A 36 1.41 2.36 -18.28
C ALA A 36 0.67 1.60 -19.39
N PHE A 37 0.78 2.10 -20.62
CA PHE A 37 0.34 1.33 -21.78
C PHE A 37 1.18 0.06 -21.90
N ASN A 38 0.54 -1.11 -21.82
CA ASN A 38 1.18 -2.41 -21.95
C ASN A 38 0.64 -3.15 -23.19
N LEU A 39 1.51 -3.38 -24.18
CA LEU A 39 1.16 -4.05 -25.43
C LEU A 39 0.61 -5.47 -25.19
N ALA A 40 1.07 -6.14 -24.13
CA ALA A 40 0.59 -7.47 -23.75
C ALA A 40 -0.90 -7.49 -23.39
N ASP A 41 -1.45 -6.36 -22.90
CA ASP A 41 -2.87 -6.27 -22.53
C ASP A 41 -3.78 -6.20 -23.78
N PHE A 42 -3.24 -5.72 -24.91
CA PHE A 42 -3.95 -5.62 -26.20
C PHE A 42 -3.63 -6.78 -27.14
N VAL A 43 -2.43 -7.36 -27.02
CA VAL A 43 -1.95 -8.47 -27.85
C VAL A 43 -1.41 -9.58 -26.93
N PRO A 44 -2.29 -10.44 -26.37
CA PRO A 44 -1.91 -11.41 -25.34
C PRO A 44 -0.83 -12.41 -25.76
N TYR A 45 -0.72 -12.71 -27.06
CA TYR A 45 0.32 -13.60 -27.59
C TYR A 45 1.75 -13.09 -27.39
N LEU A 46 1.93 -11.77 -27.21
CA LEU A 46 3.23 -11.15 -26.93
C LEU A 46 3.53 -11.05 -25.43
N ALA A 47 2.58 -11.39 -24.55
CA ALA A 47 2.73 -11.27 -23.10
C ALA A 47 3.97 -12.00 -22.54
N PRO A 48 4.32 -13.24 -22.98
CA PRO A 48 5.50 -13.94 -22.47
C PRO A 48 6.83 -13.24 -22.82
N LEU A 49 6.86 -12.39 -23.84
CA LEU A 49 8.06 -11.67 -24.26
C LEU A 49 8.36 -10.46 -23.37
N ASP A 50 7.35 -9.93 -22.68
CA ASP A 50 7.45 -8.72 -21.84
C ASP A 50 8.25 -7.60 -22.54
N LEU A 51 7.87 -7.26 -23.78
CA LEU A 51 8.66 -6.39 -24.67
C LEU A 51 8.97 -5.00 -24.08
N GLN A 52 8.13 -4.52 -23.17
CA GLN A 52 8.31 -3.24 -22.47
C GLN A 52 8.93 -3.41 -21.08
N GLY A 53 9.16 -4.65 -20.62
CA GLY A 53 9.68 -4.97 -19.29
C GLY A 53 8.73 -4.64 -18.14
N LEU A 54 7.46 -4.30 -18.44
CA LEU A 54 6.49 -3.83 -17.45
C LEU A 54 6.12 -4.95 -16.47
N THR A 55 5.99 -6.19 -16.96
CA THR A 55 5.66 -7.33 -16.10
C THR A 55 6.77 -7.59 -15.09
N ARG A 56 8.02 -7.60 -15.54
CA ARG A 56 9.17 -7.78 -14.66
C ARG A 56 9.28 -6.65 -13.64
N ARG A 57 9.14 -5.39 -14.08
CA ARG A 57 9.16 -4.23 -13.17
C ARG A 57 8.04 -4.28 -12.13
N MET A 58 6.83 -4.68 -12.52
CA MET A 58 5.71 -4.85 -11.60
C MET A 58 6.00 -5.94 -10.55
N LYS A 59 6.62 -7.06 -10.96
CA LYS A 59 7.03 -8.11 -10.01
C LYS A 59 8.11 -7.63 -9.04
N ASP A 60 9.10 -6.89 -9.52
CA ASP A 60 10.17 -6.35 -8.68
C ASP A 60 9.64 -5.26 -7.73
N LEU A 61 8.67 -4.45 -8.16
CA LEU A 61 7.94 -3.54 -7.28
C LEU A 61 7.12 -4.31 -6.24
N SER A 62 6.31 -5.29 -6.67
CA SER A 62 5.46 -6.09 -5.77
C SER A 62 6.25 -6.74 -4.64
N LYS A 63 7.44 -7.27 -4.92
CA LYS A 63 8.32 -7.84 -3.88
C LYS A 63 8.79 -6.80 -2.86
N ARG A 64 9.31 -5.67 -3.34
CA ARG A 64 9.77 -4.58 -2.47
C ARG A 64 8.63 -4.03 -1.60
N THR A 65 7.45 -3.85 -2.20
CA THR A 65 6.26 -3.41 -1.48
C THR A 65 5.83 -4.43 -0.43
N ASP A 66 5.83 -5.72 -0.77
CA ASP A 66 5.47 -6.79 0.16
C ASP A 66 6.40 -6.82 1.37
N GLU A 67 7.72 -6.75 1.15
CA GLU A 67 8.73 -6.70 2.22
C GLU A 67 8.50 -5.50 3.17
N ILE A 68 8.22 -4.32 2.62
CA ILE A 68 7.92 -3.11 3.41
C ILE A 68 6.66 -3.30 4.25
N LEU A 69 5.58 -3.79 3.65
CA LEU A 69 4.29 -3.94 4.34
C LEU A 69 4.34 -5.04 5.39
N GLU A 70 5.10 -6.12 5.14
CA GLU A 70 5.32 -7.20 6.09
C GLU A 70 6.08 -6.70 7.33
N ASP A 71 7.14 -5.90 7.14
CA ASP A 71 7.88 -5.31 8.25
C ASP A 71 7.00 -4.38 9.10
N ILE A 72 6.21 -3.50 8.45
CA ILE A 72 5.28 -2.60 9.14
C ILE A 72 4.26 -3.40 9.95
N LEU A 73 3.70 -4.45 9.36
CA LEU A 73 2.75 -5.34 10.02
C LEU A 73 3.37 -6.02 11.24
N ASP A 74 4.61 -6.49 11.12
CA ASP A 74 5.36 -7.12 12.22
C ASP A 74 5.66 -6.15 13.36
N ASP A 75 6.09 -4.92 13.05
CA ASP A 75 6.32 -3.89 14.07
C ASP A 75 5.02 -3.59 14.83
N HIS A 76 3.90 -3.47 14.13
CA HIS A 76 2.59 -3.20 14.73
C HIS A 76 2.07 -4.36 15.59
N LEU A 77 2.37 -5.60 15.22
CA LEU A 77 2.04 -6.79 16.02
C LEU A 77 2.89 -6.90 17.28
N ARG A 78 4.16 -6.51 17.23
CA ARG A 78 5.10 -6.52 18.38
C ARG A 78 4.76 -5.48 19.43
N GLU A 79 4.33 -4.30 19.01
CA GLU A 79 3.95 -3.19 19.90
C GLU A 79 2.58 -3.41 20.57
N GLU A 80 1.82 -4.42 20.13
CA GLU A 80 0.43 -4.66 20.53
C GLU A 80 -0.51 -3.45 20.31
N ASP A 81 -0.10 -2.50 19.46
CA ASP A 81 -0.82 -1.24 19.22
C ASP A 81 -2.23 -1.47 18.63
N PHE A 82 -2.45 -2.62 17.99
CA PHE A 82 -3.77 -3.05 17.53
C PHE A 82 -4.83 -3.16 18.64
N ARG A 83 -4.44 -3.35 19.90
CA ARG A 83 -5.39 -3.42 21.01
C ARG A 83 -6.07 -2.07 21.28
N GLN A 84 -5.42 -0.96 20.92
CA GLN A 84 -5.89 0.38 21.22
C GLN A 84 -6.69 1.02 20.07
N HIS A 85 -6.74 0.37 18.89
CA HIS A 85 -7.51 0.81 17.71
C HIS A 85 -7.25 2.28 17.32
N LYS A 86 -5.99 2.74 17.46
CA LYS A 86 -5.61 4.14 17.26
C LYS A 86 -5.45 4.53 15.80
N ASP A 87 -5.22 3.55 14.94
CA ASP A 87 -5.02 3.69 13.51
C ASP A 87 -5.73 2.56 12.76
N ILE A 88 -5.73 2.67 11.42
CA ILE A 88 -6.48 1.73 10.56
C ILE A 88 -5.89 0.32 10.65
N LEU A 89 -4.56 0.18 10.64
CA LEU A 89 -3.92 -1.14 10.74
C LEU A 89 -4.30 -1.84 12.04
N GLY A 90 -4.23 -1.13 13.16
CA GLY A 90 -4.63 -1.65 14.46
C GLY A 90 -6.10 -2.05 14.50
N ALA A 91 -6.99 -1.23 13.94
CA ALA A 91 -8.40 -1.54 13.84
C ALA A 91 -8.67 -2.78 12.96
N THR A 92 -8.02 -2.91 11.80
CA THR A 92 -8.13 -4.07 10.91
C THR A 92 -7.67 -5.35 11.60
N LEU A 93 -6.54 -5.32 12.30
CA LEU A 93 -6.01 -6.46 13.04
C LEU A 93 -6.93 -6.88 14.19
N ALA A 94 -7.54 -5.93 14.88
CA ALA A 94 -8.50 -6.23 15.92
C ALA A 94 -9.78 -6.88 15.38
N GLN A 95 -10.27 -6.46 14.21
CA GLN A 95 -11.41 -7.10 13.55
C GLN A 95 -11.07 -8.52 13.06
N MET A 96 -9.88 -8.72 12.49
CA MET A 96 -9.38 -10.05 12.09
C MET A 96 -9.31 -11.03 13.28
N LYS A 97 -8.98 -10.54 14.48
CA LYS A 97 -8.91 -11.36 15.70
C LYS A 97 -10.26 -11.50 16.43
N ASN A 98 -11.31 -10.81 15.99
CA ASN A 98 -12.61 -10.83 16.65
C ASN A 98 -13.40 -12.08 16.24
N PRO A 99 -13.68 -13.03 17.15
CA PRO A 99 -14.39 -14.27 16.82
C PRO A 99 -15.84 -14.04 16.38
N ASN A 100 -16.43 -12.88 16.68
CA ASN A 100 -17.80 -12.53 16.28
C ASN A 100 -17.86 -11.90 14.88
N ASN A 101 -16.72 -11.68 14.22
CA ASN A 101 -16.68 -11.06 12.90
C ASN A 101 -16.41 -12.12 11.83
N GLU A 102 -17.47 -12.78 11.36
CA GLU A 102 -17.39 -13.85 10.35
C GLU A 102 -16.80 -13.39 9.00
N PHE A 103 -16.88 -12.09 8.69
CA PHE A 103 -16.28 -11.56 7.46
C PHE A 103 -14.75 -11.51 7.57
N PHE A 104 -14.26 -10.91 8.65
CA PHE A 104 -12.82 -10.76 8.89
C PHE A 104 -12.13 -12.03 9.40
N SER A 105 -12.88 -13.06 9.83
CA SER A 105 -12.32 -14.34 10.25
C SER A 105 -11.62 -15.11 9.13
N SER A 106 -11.95 -14.78 7.86
CA SER A 106 -11.31 -15.34 6.67
C SER A 106 -10.08 -14.57 6.21
N PHE A 107 -9.82 -13.39 6.81
CA PHE A 107 -8.71 -12.54 6.38
C PHE A 107 -7.39 -13.09 6.93
N ASP A 108 -6.37 -13.07 6.08
CA ASP A 108 -4.99 -13.36 6.45
C ASP A 108 -4.11 -12.12 6.37
N ARG A 109 -2.81 -12.32 6.55
CA ARG A 109 -1.81 -11.25 6.49
C ARG A 109 -1.77 -10.59 5.11
N ASP A 110 -1.99 -11.34 4.04
CA ASP A 110 -1.96 -10.79 2.68
C ASP A 110 -3.17 -9.88 2.44
N ASN A 111 -4.34 -10.22 3.00
CA ASN A 111 -5.49 -9.31 2.98
C ASN A 111 -5.22 -8.00 3.74
N VAL A 112 -4.57 -8.08 4.91
CA VAL A 112 -4.20 -6.88 5.69
C VAL A 112 -3.22 -6.00 4.91
N LYS A 113 -2.17 -6.60 4.33
CA LYS A 113 -1.21 -5.88 3.49
C LYS A 113 -1.87 -5.25 2.26
N ALA A 114 -2.82 -5.95 1.64
CA ALA A 114 -3.55 -5.40 0.49
C ALA A 114 -4.36 -4.14 0.87
N ILE A 115 -5.02 -4.13 2.03
CA ILE A 115 -5.75 -2.96 2.53
C ILE A 115 -4.80 -1.79 2.79
N MET A 116 -3.65 -2.06 3.43
CA MET A 116 -2.63 -1.04 3.66
C MET A 116 -2.13 -0.45 2.35
N LEU A 117 -1.83 -1.30 1.36
CA LEU A 117 -1.38 -0.88 0.04
C LEU A 117 -2.39 0.04 -0.64
N ASP A 118 -3.67 -0.34 -0.63
CA ASP A 118 -4.75 0.45 -1.22
C ASP A 118 -4.88 1.83 -0.57
N LEU A 119 -4.79 1.91 0.76
CA LEU A 119 -4.83 3.16 1.51
C LEU A 119 -3.62 4.07 1.22
N PHE A 120 -2.42 3.50 1.13
CA PHE A 120 -1.22 4.27 0.80
C PHE A 120 -1.27 4.81 -0.64
N VAL A 121 -1.58 3.96 -1.61
CA VAL A 121 -1.62 4.33 -3.03
C VAL A 121 -2.76 5.32 -3.29
N GLY A 122 -3.96 5.00 -2.82
CA GLY A 122 -5.14 5.84 -2.96
C GLY A 122 -5.00 7.17 -2.23
N GLY A 123 -4.56 7.15 -0.97
CA GLY A 123 -4.45 8.34 -0.12
C GLY A 123 -3.38 9.31 -0.58
N ILE A 124 -2.18 8.83 -0.95
CA ILE A 124 -1.05 9.68 -1.32
C ILE A 124 -1.22 10.20 -2.75
N GLY A 125 -1.41 9.29 -3.72
CA GLY A 125 -1.39 9.62 -5.14
C GLY A 125 -2.52 10.58 -5.55
N THR A 126 -3.76 10.27 -5.14
CA THR A 126 -4.93 11.05 -5.57
C THR A 126 -4.98 12.44 -4.92
N SER A 127 -4.71 12.52 -3.62
CA SER A 127 -4.72 13.79 -2.88
C SER A 127 -3.63 14.73 -3.37
N LEU A 128 -2.43 14.22 -3.68
CA LEU A 128 -1.34 15.02 -4.23
C LEU A 128 -1.74 15.64 -5.57
N VAL A 129 -2.29 14.84 -6.47
CA VAL A 129 -2.74 15.31 -7.79
C VAL A 129 -3.86 16.36 -7.65
N ALA A 130 -4.84 16.13 -6.78
CA ALA A 130 -5.93 17.08 -6.54
C ALA A 130 -5.42 18.46 -6.05
N ILE A 131 -4.46 18.47 -5.13
CA ILE A 131 -3.84 19.72 -4.64
C ILE A 131 -3.08 20.44 -5.76
N VAL A 132 -2.32 19.71 -6.57
CA VAL A 132 -1.60 20.29 -7.71
C VAL A 132 -2.57 20.96 -8.68
N TRP A 133 -3.68 20.30 -9.00
CA TRP A 133 -4.73 20.90 -9.84
C TRP A 133 -5.37 22.13 -9.21
N ALA A 134 -5.65 22.11 -7.91
CA ALA A 134 -6.24 23.25 -7.19
C ALA A 134 -5.31 24.47 -7.13
N LEU A 135 -3.99 24.27 -7.05
CA LEU A 135 -3.00 25.34 -7.05
C LEU A 135 -2.69 25.89 -8.46
N ALA A 136 -2.90 25.07 -9.49
CA ALA A 136 -2.72 25.47 -10.88
C ALA A 136 -3.93 26.25 -11.45
N ALA A 137 -5.08 26.19 -10.77
CA ALA A 137 -6.28 26.97 -11.07
C ALA A 137 -6.20 28.39 -10.49
#